data_AF-A0A089KU32-F1
#
_entry.id   AF-A0A089KU32-F1
#
_cell.length_a   1.000
_cell.length_b   1.000
_cell.length_c   1.000
_cell.angle_alpha   90.00
_cell.angle_beta   90.00
_cell.angle_gamma   90.00
#
_symmetry.space_group_name_H-M   'P 1'
#
loop_
_entity.id
_entity.type
_entity.pdbx_description
1 polymer ?
#
loop_
_entity_poly.entity_id
_entity_poly.type
_entity_poly.pdbx_seq_one_letter_code
_entity_poly.pdbx_strand_id
1 'polypeptide(L)'
;MFEWIKDHSTLEYCSRQERMNFGDRSRFFMNTIKTDDPSGMSALAQYFTAGSVLLNVDFNITVPVPDEKLLQRVMDEVTPHFGVVRQLERGGRIESVHMNQLKPGSVKLFRETETGILPVMQDLYRHYDSGHWYSGQKRRLMHYTVDTAELEAYEDAEVKEVQALLQQAYFGGEAVEFGIMPLGWQFEDSLRHSPALRFVAGFTPNLTMSVDENSNEVILLNITENELTHKLYLQGAQPQPPRRVDHYLYLNVGHRLVYVVNLLVQPVITKWEGFADAKLYSLGEDTDFADFDPGTAECLEGTSLFFDEDTLQRMMDEVNQALKFG
;
A
#
# COMPACT_ATOMS: atom_id res chain seq x y z
N MET A 1 -17.19 9.83 -18.30
CA MET A 1 -16.69 9.53 -16.94
C MET A 1 -17.42 10.47 -15.99
N PHE A 2 -17.76 10.03 -14.78
CA PHE A 2 -18.52 10.87 -13.83
C PHE A 2 -17.64 12.02 -13.31
N GLU A 3 -18.24 13.16 -12.98
CA GLU A 3 -17.52 14.37 -12.54
C GLU A 3 -16.71 14.15 -11.25
N TRP A 4 -17.20 13.29 -10.36
CA TRP A 4 -16.57 12.95 -9.08
C TRP A 4 -15.48 11.87 -9.19
N ILE A 5 -15.07 11.51 -10.41
CA ILE A 5 -13.99 10.57 -10.69
C ILE A 5 -12.87 11.31 -11.41
N LYS A 6 -11.65 11.26 -10.85
CA LYS A 6 -10.48 11.84 -11.51
C LYS A 6 -10.22 11.12 -12.83
N ASP A 7 -9.90 11.90 -13.86
CA ASP A 7 -9.61 11.44 -15.22
C ASP A 7 -8.13 11.06 -15.43
N HIS A 8 -7.32 11.16 -14.38
CA HIS A 8 -5.89 10.90 -14.41
C HIS A 8 -5.45 10.08 -13.19
N SER A 9 -4.32 9.39 -13.36
CA SER A 9 -3.60 8.73 -12.28
C SER A 9 -2.15 9.19 -12.28
N THR A 10 -1.57 9.32 -11.09
CA THR A 10 -0.16 9.69 -10.94
C THR A 10 0.72 8.47 -11.24
N LEU A 11 1.71 8.67 -12.10
CA LEU A 11 2.72 7.67 -12.46
C LEU A 11 4.05 8.07 -11.83
N GLU A 12 4.67 7.16 -11.09
CA GLU A 12 6.05 7.34 -10.61
C GLU A 12 6.96 6.36 -11.32
N TYR A 13 8.05 6.92 -11.85
CA TYR A 13 9.10 6.14 -12.47
C TYR A 13 10.04 5.64 -11.37
N CYS A 14 10.03 4.33 -11.13
CA CYS A 14 10.92 3.72 -10.15
C CYS A 14 12.11 3.08 -10.87
N SER A 15 13.30 3.68 -10.72
CA SER A 15 14.57 3.10 -11.17
C SER A 15 15.12 2.02 -10.22
N ARG A 16 14.51 1.85 -9.04
CA ARG A 16 14.98 0.97 -7.97
C ARG A 16 13.84 0.13 -7.42
N GLN A 17 14.07 -1.17 -7.24
CA GLN A 17 13.28 -1.95 -6.29
C GLN A 17 13.73 -1.54 -4.89
N GLU A 18 12.84 -0.93 -4.11
CA GLU A 18 13.05 -0.80 -2.67
C GLU A 18 13.29 -2.20 -2.11
N ARG A 19 14.45 -2.42 -1.49
CA ARG A 19 14.65 -3.64 -0.71
C ARG A 19 13.60 -3.60 0.39
N MET A 20 12.72 -4.60 0.44
CA MET A 20 11.86 -4.80 1.60
C MET A 20 12.77 -4.94 2.81
N ASN A 21 12.86 -3.87 3.60
CA ASN A 21 13.56 -3.92 4.86
C ASN A 21 12.62 -4.58 5.86
N PHE A 22 12.72 -5.90 5.96
CA PHE A 22 12.15 -6.66 7.06
C PHE A 22 12.96 -6.36 8.31
N GLY A 23 12.95 -5.10 8.77
CA GLY A 23 13.63 -4.68 9.98
C GLY A 23 13.25 -5.57 11.17
N ASP A 24 13.79 -5.30 12.34
CA ASP A 24 13.69 -6.12 13.56
C ASP A 24 12.26 -6.21 14.18
N ARG A 25 11.22 -6.27 13.35
CA ARG A 25 9.79 -6.46 13.61
C ARG A 25 9.44 -7.86 14.15
N SER A 26 10.44 -8.67 14.52
CA SER A 26 10.26 -10.08 14.82
C SER A 26 9.74 -10.37 16.24
N ARG A 27 9.78 -9.39 17.15
CA ARG A 27 9.33 -9.56 18.55
C ARG A 27 8.14 -8.67 18.86
N PHE A 28 6.96 -9.28 18.87
CA PHE A 28 5.74 -8.72 19.42
C PHE A 28 5.17 -9.65 20.48
N PHE A 29 4.41 -9.10 21.40
CA PHE A 29 3.64 -9.86 22.39
C PHE A 29 2.16 -9.69 22.11
N MET A 30 1.39 -10.77 22.24
CA MET A 30 -0.07 -10.71 22.17
C MET A 30 -0.65 -11.06 23.52
N ASN A 31 -1.29 -10.08 24.16
CA ASN A 31 -1.89 -10.21 25.47
C ASN A 31 -3.41 -10.29 25.32
N THR A 32 -4.02 -11.38 25.80
CA THR A 32 -5.49 -11.51 25.83
C THR A 32 -6.05 -10.77 27.03
N ILE A 33 -7.13 -10.03 26.83
CA ILE A 33 -7.75 -9.19 27.86
C ILE A 33 -9.20 -9.62 28.05
N LYS A 34 -9.67 -9.53 29.29
CA LYS A 34 -11.08 -9.70 29.63
C LYS A 34 -11.74 -8.34 29.67
N THR A 35 -12.90 -8.25 29.05
CA THR A 35 -13.72 -7.04 29.00
C THR A 35 -15.08 -7.33 29.63
N ASP A 36 -15.59 -6.35 30.35
CA ASP A 36 -16.93 -6.42 30.91
C ASP A 36 -17.99 -6.38 29.81
N ASP A 37 -19.24 -6.62 30.18
CA ASP A 37 -20.35 -6.50 29.25
C ASP A 37 -20.74 -5.04 29.04
N PRO A 38 -21.05 -4.63 27.79
CA PRO A 38 -21.40 -3.26 27.47
C PRO A 38 -22.77 -2.90 28.04
N SER A 39 -22.88 -1.69 28.61
CA SER A 39 -24.16 -1.13 29.06
C SER A 39 -24.95 -0.42 27.96
N GLY A 40 -24.31 -0.12 26.83
CA GLY A 40 -24.86 0.61 25.69
C GLY A 40 -23.96 0.44 24.47
N MET A 41 -24.26 1.15 23.38
CA MET A 41 -23.43 1.15 22.18
C MET A 41 -23.21 2.59 21.70
N SER A 42 -21.96 2.97 21.51
CA SER A 42 -21.61 4.26 20.91
C SER A 42 -21.60 4.19 19.39
N ALA A 43 -21.52 5.32 18.70
CA ALA A 43 -21.33 5.36 17.25
C ALA A 43 -20.05 4.64 16.80
N LEU A 44 -18.96 4.75 17.57
CA LEU A 44 -17.71 4.04 17.28
C LEU A 44 -17.87 2.52 17.40
N ALA A 45 -18.55 2.07 18.46
CA ALA A 45 -18.86 0.65 18.65
C ALA A 45 -19.80 0.14 17.54
N GLN A 46 -20.80 0.93 17.17
CA GLN A 46 -21.73 0.58 16.09
C GLN A 46 -21.00 0.48 14.74
N TYR A 47 -20.04 1.36 14.45
CA TYR A 47 -19.17 1.26 13.28
C TYR A 47 -18.44 -0.10 13.21
N PHE A 48 -17.70 -0.47 14.27
CA PHE A 48 -16.90 -1.69 14.25
C PHE A 48 -17.75 -2.98 14.29
N THR A 49 -18.91 -2.96 14.93
CA THR A 49 -19.78 -4.15 15.03
C THR A 49 -20.69 -4.34 13.81
N ALA A 50 -20.91 -3.29 13.00
CA ALA A 50 -21.87 -3.30 11.90
C ALA A 50 -21.65 -4.42 10.89
N GLY A 51 -20.40 -4.65 10.45
CA GLY A 51 -20.11 -5.73 9.51
C GLY A 51 -20.58 -7.08 10.05
N SER A 52 -20.30 -7.36 11.32
CA SER A 52 -20.72 -8.61 11.95
C SER A 52 -22.22 -8.73 12.14
N VAL A 53 -22.90 -7.64 12.48
CA VAL A 53 -24.35 -7.66 12.71
C VAL A 53 -25.13 -7.73 11.39
N LEU A 54 -24.77 -6.89 10.42
CA LEU A 54 -25.50 -6.76 9.16
C LEU A 54 -25.25 -7.97 8.26
N LEU A 55 -24.01 -8.45 8.16
CA LEU A 55 -23.67 -9.57 7.27
C LEU A 55 -23.79 -10.93 7.94
N ASN A 56 -24.01 -10.97 9.27
CA ASN A 56 -24.02 -12.21 10.06
C ASN A 56 -22.72 -13.02 9.88
N VAL A 57 -21.59 -12.34 9.86
CA VAL A 57 -20.24 -12.91 9.72
C VAL A 57 -19.39 -12.51 10.93
N ASP A 58 -18.65 -13.44 11.52
CA ASP A 58 -17.74 -13.11 12.61
C ASP A 58 -16.44 -12.50 12.04
N PHE A 59 -16.34 -11.17 12.07
CA PHE A 59 -15.18 -10.46 11.52
C PHE A 59 -14.05 -10.43 12.54
N ASN A 60 -12.81 -10.57 12.04
CA ASN A 60 -11.62 -10.22 12.78
C ASN A 60 -11.33 -8.75 12.56
N ILE A 61 -11.51 -7.95 13.60
CA ILE A 61 -11.31 -6.50 13.56
C ILE A 61 -9.95 -6.19 14.16
N THR A 62 -9.19 -5.34 13.50
CA THR A 62 -7.94 -4.80 14.00
C THR A 62 -8.01 -3.30 13.97
N VAL A 63 -7.84 -2.67 15.14
CA VAL A 63 -7.82 -1.22 15.28
C VAL A 63 -6.41 -0.81 15.69
N PRO A 64 -5.66 -0.07 14.85
CA PRO A 64 -4.40 0.52 15.27
C PRO A 64 -4.63 1.59 16.33
N VAL A 65 -3.74 1.69 17.31
CA VAL A 65 -3.85 2.62 18.44
C VAL A 65 -2.55 3.44 18.58
N PRO A 66 -2.38 4.49 17.74
CA PRO A 66 -1.20 5.35 17.76
C PRO A 66 -1.00 6.20 19.03
N ASP A 67 -1.92 6.17 20.00
CA ASP A 67 -1.69 6.77 21.31
C ASP A 67 -2.64 6.19 22.37
N GLU A 68 -2.33 6.52 23.63
CA GLU A 68 -3.05 6.07 24.80
C GLU A 68 -4.51 6.56 24.83
N LYS A 69 -4.79 7.74 24.27
CA LYS A 69 -6.15 8.31 24.28
C LYS A 69 -7.07 7.48 23.39
N LEU A 70 -6.60 7.13 22.19
CA LEU A 70 -7.36 6.27 21.30
C LEU A 70 -7.44 4.84 21.84
N LEU A 71 -6.36 4.32 22.43
CA LEU A 71 -6.39 3.02 23.11
C LEU A 71 -7.49 2.98 24.17
N GLN A 72 -7.51 3.94 25.09
CA GLN A 72 -8.52 4.02 26.15
C GLN A 72 -9.93 4.03 25.56
N ARG A 73 -10.13 4.81 24.49
CA ARG A 73 -11.44 4.91 23.84
C ARG A 73 -11.89 3.61 23.18
N VAL A 74 -10.99 2.90 22.50
CA VAL A 74 -11.26 1.58 21.94
C VAL A 74 -11.57 0.59 23.06
N MET A 75 -10.81 0.60 24.14
CA MET A 75 -11.00 -0.27 25.30
C MET A 75 -12.35 -0.02 25.98
N ASP A 76 -12.78 1.22 26.13
CA ASP A 76 -14.03 1.58 26.82
C ASP A 76 -15.27 1.37 25.95
N GLU A 77 -15.19 1.75 24.67
CA GLU A 77 -16.38 1.80 23.81
C GLU A 77 -16.53 0.55 22.94
N VAL A 78 -15.43 -0.01 22.41
CA VAL A 78 -15.49 -1.03 21.36
C VAL A 78 -15.25 -2.43 21.93
N THR A 79 -14.18 -2.63 22.69
CA THR A 79 -13.79 -3.96 23.19
C THR A 79 -14.81 -4.68 24.07
N PRO A 80 -15.69 -4.01 24.84
CA PRO A 80 -16.72 -4.70 25.62
C PRO A 80 -17.67 -5.51 24.74
N HIS A 81 -17.82 -5.15 23.47
CA HIS A 81 -18.71 -5.83 22.54
C HIS A 81 -18.20 -7.17 22.01
N PHE A 82 -16.93 -7.52 22.24
CA PHE A 82 -16.26 -8.70 21.68
C PHE A 82 -15.86 -9.69 22.76
N GLY A 83 -15.99 -10.99 22.46
CA GLY A 83 -15.66 -12.08 23.38
C GLY A 83 -14.16 -12.37 23.46
N VAL A 84 -13.41 -12.08 22.39
CA VAL A 84 -11.96 -12.25 22.35
C VAL A 84 -11.32 -10.92 21.99
N VAL A 85 -10.52 -10.41 22.92
CA VAL A 85 -9.79 -9.15 22.78
C VAL A 85 -8.31 -9.42 23.03
N ARG A 86 -7.46 -9.02 22.09
CA ARG A 86 -6.01 -9.18 22.20
C ARG A 86 -5.30 -7.87 21.85
N GLN A 87 -4.39 -7.44 22.70
CA GLN A 87 -3.51 -6.30 22.42
C GLN A 87 -2.19 -6.82 21.83
N LEU A 88 -1.77 -6.22 20.72
CA LEU A 88 -0.44 -6.42 20.15
C LEU A 88 0.49 -5.36 20.71
N GLU A 89 1.54 -5.80 21.37
CA GLU A 89 2.54 -4.94 22.00
C GLU A 89 3.91 -5.10 21.32
N ARG A 90 4.56 -3.98 21.04
CA ARG A 90 5.94 -3.92 20.53
C ARG A 90 6.69 -2.80 21.22
N GLY A 91 7.92 -3.08 21.65
CA GLY A 91 8.76 -2.07 22.30
C GLY A 91 8.16 -1.46 23.56
N GLY A 92 7.31 -2.19 24.31
CA GLY A 92 6.64 -1.70 25.51
C GLY A 92 5.40 -0.84 25.25
N ARG A 93 4.91 -0.80 24.01
CA ARG A 93 3.76 -0.01 23.59
C ARG A 93 2.76 -0.88 22.84
N ILE A 94 1.47 -0.66 23.10
CA ILE A 94 0.39 -1.31 22.36
C ILE A 94 0.25 -0.63 20.99
N GLU A 95 0.40 -1.40 19.92
CA GLU A 95 0.29 -0.93 18.53
C GLU A 95 -1.13 -1.09 17.98
N SER A 96 -1.79 -2.19 18.32
CA SER A 96 -3.13 -2.52 17.83
C SER A 96 -3.95 -3.36 18.80
N VAL A 97 -5.26 -3.24 18.69
CA VAL A 97 -6.24 -4.08 19.39
C VAL A 97 -6.94 -4.97 18.37
N HIS A 98 -6.84 -6.28 18.56
CA HIS A 98 -7.50 -7.30 17.75
C HIS A 98 -8.72 -7.84 18.49
N MET A 99 -9.85 -7.90 17.78
CA MET A 99 -11.15 -8.29 18.33
C MET A 99 -11.85 -9.26 17.39
N ASN A 100 -12.49 -10.28 17.95
CA ASN A 100 -13.42 -11.15 17.23
C ASN A 100 -14.46 -11.75 18.18
N GLN A 101 -15.38 -12.56 17.66
CA GLN A 101 -16.49 -13.16 18.40
C GLN A 101 -17.40 -12.08 19.00
N LEU A 102 -18.17 -11.41 18.15
CA LEU A 102 -19.16 -10.43 18.60
C LEU A 102 -20.09 -11.06 19.66
N LYS A 103 -20.20 -10.43 20.84
CA LYS A 103 -21.06 -10.93 21.92
C LYS A 103 -22.54 -10.86 21.49
N PRO A 104 -23.38 -11.86 21.83
CA PRO A 104 -24.80 -11.85 21.46
C PRO A 104 -25.58 -10.63 21.98
N GLY A 105 -25.22 -10.12 23.18
CA GLY A 105 -25.83 -8.89 23.73
C GLY A 105 -25.57 -7.66 22.86
N SER A 106 -24.41 -7.59 22.20
CA SER A 106 -24.06 -6.49 21.28
C SER A 106 -24.95 -6.46 20.04
N VAL A 107 -25.40 -7.62 19.54
CA VAL A 107 -26.33 -7.67 18.40
C VAL A 107 -27.66 -7.00 18.74
N LYS A 108 -28.14 -7.19 19.97
CA LYS A 108 -29.36 -6.52 20.45
C LYS A 108 -29.14 -5.02 20.58
N LEU A 109 -28.06 -4.60 21.25
CA LEU A 109 -27.71 -3.20 21.42
C LEU A 109 -27.56 -2.47 20.06
N PHE A 110 -26.94 -3.11 19.07
CA PHE A 110 -26.80 -2.55 17.73
C PHE A 110 -28.14 -2.19 17.09
N ARG A 111 -29.15 -3.05 17.26
CA ARG A 111 -30.48 -2.85 16.67
C ARG A 111 -31.32 -1.83 17.44
N GLU A 112 -31.06 -1.66 18.73
CA GLU A 112 -31.77 -0.71 19.61
C GLU A 112 -31.15 0.68 19.62
N THR A 113 -29.89 0.81 19.18
CA THR A 113 -29.15 2.07 19.18
C THR A 113 -29.29 2.79 17.83
N GLU A 114 -29.81 4.00 17.85
CA GLU A 114 -29.83 4.90 16.69
C GLU A 114 -28.73 5.94 16.84
N THR A 115 -27.68 5.84 16.03
CA THR A 115 -26.61 6.86 15.95
C THR A 115 -26.48 7.36 14.52
N GLY A 116 -25.77 8.47 14.33
CA GLY A 116 -25.48 9.01 12.99
C GLY A 116 -24.72 8.04 12.07
N ILE A 117 -24.05 7.01 12.61
CA ILE A 117 -23.31 6.03 11.80
C ILE A 117 -24.20 4.92 11.21
N LEU A 118 -25.40 4.70 11.76
CA LEU A 118 -26.24 3.58 11.31
C LEU A 118 -26.61 3.69 9.82
N PRO A 119 -27.05 4.86 9.29
CA PRO A 119 -27.30 5.01 7.85
C PRO A 119 -26.05 4.82 6.99
N VAL A 120 -24.88 5.21 7.50
CA VAL A 120 -23.59 4.99 6.83
C VAL A 120 -23.32 3.50 6.67
N MET A 121 -23.47 2.72 7.74
CA MET A 121 -23.18 1.27 7.71
C MET A 121 -24.22 0.47 6.93
N GLN A 122 -25.49 0.87 6.98
CA GLN A 122 -26.55 0.28 6.15
C GLN A 122 -26.34 0.55 4.67
N ASP A 123 -25.83 1.73 4.32
CA ASP A 123 -25.47 2.06 2.95
C ASP A 123 -24.20 1.33 2.50
N LEU A 124 -23.21 1.11 3.39
CA LEU A 124 -22.02 0.34 3.08
C LEU A 124 -22.35 -1.14 2.79
N TYR A 125 -23.33 -1.70 3.50
CA TYR A 125 -23.77 -3.09 3.39
C TYR A 125 -25.25 -3.17 2.96
N ARG A 126 -25.55 -2.78 1.71
CA ARG A 126 -26.92 -2.74 1.16
C ARG A 126 -27.54 -4.12 0.98
N HIS A 127 -26.71 -5.16 0.95
CA HIS A 127 -27.13 -6.55 0.89
C HIS A 127 -26.58 -7.31 2.09
N TYR A 128 -27.24 -8.41 2.44
CA TYR A 128 -26.89 -9.25 3.59
C TYR A 128 -26.15 -10.53 3.19
N ASP A 129 -26.02 -10.80 1.89
CA ASP A 129 -25.37 -11.99 1.36
C ASP A 129 -23.92 -11.70 0.96
N SER A 130 -22.99 -12.07 1.83
CA SER A 130 -21.55 -11.98 1.57
C SER A 130 -20.99 -13.16 0.77
N GLY A 131 -21.82 -14.13 0.36
CA GLY A 131 -21.39 -15.33 -0.36
C GLY A 131 -20.71 -15.02 -1.69
N HIS A 132 -21.04 -13.88 -2.31
CA HIS A 132 -20.45 -13.43 -3.56
C HIS A 132 -19.02 -12.89 -3.43
N TRP A 133 -18.57 -12.48 -2.23
CA TRP A 133 -17.20 -11.99 -2.03
C TRP A 133 -16.15 -13.03 -2.43
N TYR A 134 -16.47 -14.31 -2.26
CA TYR A 134 -15.56 -15.43 -2.53
C TYR A 134 -16.10 -16.37 -3.61
N SER A 135 -16.58 -15.80 -4.73
CA SER A 135 -17.09 -16.60 -5.86
C SER A 135 -16.04 -17.53 -6.49
N GLY A 136 -14.76 -17.43 -6.09
CA GLY A 136 -13.65 -18.26 -6.59
C GLY A 136 -13.27 -17.95 -8.05
N GLN A 137 -13.99 -17.05 -8.70
CA GLN A 137 -13.72 -16.63 -10.07
C GLN A 137 -12.72 -15.48 -10.08
N LYS A 138 -11.78 -15.54 -11.03
CA LYS A 138 -10.84 -14.44 -11.26
C LYS A 138 -11.62 -13.25 -11.82
N ARG A 139 -11.81 -12.21 -10.99
CA ARG A 139 -12.41 -10.95 -11.39
C ARG A 139 -11.38 -10.08 -12.13
N ARG A 140 -11.84 -9.32 -13.12
CA ARG A 140 -11.04 -8.27 -13.75
C ARG A 140 -11.49 -6.94 -13.15
N LEU A 141 -10.58 -6.29 -12.42
CA LEU A 141 -10.86 -5.07 -11.69
C LEU A 141 -10.37 -3.86 -12.47
N MET A 142 -11.23 -2.85 -12.54
CA MET A 142 -10.92 -1.50 -12.99
C MET A 142 -10.77 -0.61 -11.76
N HIS A 143 -9.79 0.28 -11.75
CA HIS A 143 -9.52 1.16 -10.61
C HIS A 143 -9.84 2.61 -10.98
N TYR A 144 -10.63 3.29 -10.15
CA TYR A 144 -11.03 4.69 -10.33
C TYR A 144 -10.65 5.50 -9.10
N THR A 145 -10.02 6.64 -9.30
CA THR A 145 -9.72 7.56 -8.20
C THR A 145 -10.91 8.50 -7.99
N VAL A 146 -11.40 8.56 -6.76
CA VAL A 146 -12.50 9.45 -6.38
C VAL A 146 -11.95 10.85 -6.15
N ASP A 147 -12.61 11.84 -6.74
CA ASP A 147 -12.39 13.23 -6.37
C ASP A 147 -13.25 13.56 -5.15
N THR A 148 -12.64 13.51 -3.97
CA THR A 148 -13.34 13.75 -2.70
C THR A 148 -13.81 15.19 -2.55
N ALA A 149 -13.23 16.14 -3.30
CA ALA A 149 -13.66 17.55 -3.28
C ALA A 149 -15.00 17.77 -3.98
N GLU A 150 -15.37 16.89 -4.91
CA GLU A 150 -16.66 16.92 -5.63
C GLU A 150 -17.79 16.21 -4.85
N LEU A 151 -17.48 15.61 -3.69
CA LEU A 151 -18.47 14.95 -2.84
C LEU A 151 -18.97 15.90 -1.75
N GLU A 152 -20.28 15.93 -1.54
CA GLU A 152 -20.85 16.67 -0.42
C GLU A 152 -20.43 16.05 0.92
N ALA A 153 -20.05 16.89 1.89
CA ALA A 153 -19.73 16.43 3.24
C ALA A 153 -20.94 15.73 3.91
N TYR A 154 -20.67 14.72 4.74
CA TYR A 154 -21.68 14.10 5.59
C TYR A 154 -21.80 14.89 6.91
N GLU A 155 -22.86 15.68 7.05
CA GLU A 155 -23.03 16.62 8.15
C GLU A 155 -23.76 15.97 9.35
N ASP A 156 -23.01 15.24 10.18
CA ASP A 156 -23.47 14.75 11.48
C ASP A 156 -22.33 14.84 12.51
N ALA A 157 -22.63 15.33 13.71
CA ALA A 157 -21.61 15.62 14.73
C ALA A 157 -20.96 14.36 15.32
N GLU A 158 -21.75 13.29 15.55
CA GLU A 158 -21.24 12.00 16.04
C GLU A 158 -20.38 11.34 14.96
N VAL A 159 -20.81 11.46 13.70
CA VAL A 159 -20.07 10.94 12.55
C VAL A 159 -18.72 11.64 12.39
N LYS A 160 -18.66 12.97 12.55
CA LYS A 160 -17.39 13.72 12.53
C LYS A 160 -16.41 13.26 13.60
N GLU A 161 -16.92 12.88 14.78
CA GLU A 161 -16.08 12.33 15.84
C GLU A 161 -15.52 10.95 15.46
N VAL A 162 -16.35 10.06 14.90
CA VAL A 162 -15.90 8.76 14.38
C VAL A 162 -14.87 8.94 13.26
N GLN A 163 -15.11 9.86 12.32
CA GLN A 163 -14.19 10.21 11.24
C GLN A 163 -12.82 10.63 11.77
N ALA A 164 -12.79 11.54 12.75
CA ALA A 164 -11.54 11.99 13.37
C ALA A 164 -10.78 10.85 14.05
N LEU A 165 -11.50 9.95 14.74
CA LEU A 165 -10.90 8.78 15.39
C LEU A 165 -10.36 7.77 14.38
N LEU A 166 -11.06 7.53 13.26
CA LEU A 166 -10.57 6.65 12.20
C LEU A 166 -9.36 7.26 11.49
N GLN A 167 -9.36 8.56 11.24
CA GLN A 167 -8.21 9.27 10.69
C GLN A 167 -7.00 9.11 11.61
N GLN A 168 -7.19 9.34 12.91
CA GLN A 168 -6.13 9.17 13.90
C GLN A 168 -5.67 7.71 13.96
N ALA A 169 -6.57 6.73 13.97
CA ALA A 169 -6.23 5.31 14.04
C ALA A 169 -5.41 4.85 12.83
N TYR A 170 -5.87 5.16 11.62
CA TYR A 170 -5.32 4.58 10.39
C TYR A 170 -4.27 5.45 9.70
N PHE A 171 -4.14 6.74 10.06
CA PHE A 171 -3.14 7.66 9.50
C PHE A 171 -2.28 8.36 10.56
N GLY A 172 -2.57 8.19 11.86
CA GLY A 172 -1.73 8.74 12.94
C GLY A 172 -0.54 7.87 13.34
N GLY A 173 -0.33 6.72 12.68
CA GLY A 173 0.68 5.71 13.04
C GLY A 173 1.44 5.16 11.84
N GLU A 174 1.88 3.89 11.92
CA GLU A 174 2.60 3.22 10.81
C GLU A 174 1.66 2.70 9.71
N ALA A 175 0.34 2.66 9.95
CA ALA A 175 -0.62 2.33 8.91
C ALA A 175 -0.70 3.50 7.92
N VAL A 176 -0.59 3.18 6.63
CA VAL A 176 -0.64 4.17 5.53
C VAL A 176 -1.74 3.86 4.52
N GLU A 177 -2.32 2.66 4.61
CA GLU A 177 -3.39 2.17 3.75
C GLU A 177 -4.30 1.18 4.48
N PHE A 178 -5.59 1.20 4.14
CA PHE A 178 -6.53 0.15 4.52
C PHE A 178 -7.68 0.05 3.51
N GLY A 179 -8.35 -1.10 3.51
CA GLY A 179 -9.41 -1.42 2.56
C GLY A 179 -10.77 -1.60 3.23
N ILE A 180 -11.84 -1.11 2.59
CA ILE A 180 -13.23 -1.41 2.96
C ILE A 180 -13.91 -2.10 1.79
N MET A 181 -14.59 -3.22 2.06
CA MET A 181 -15.35 -3.95 1.04
C MET A 181 -16.85 -3.61 1.16
N PRO A 182 -17.36 -2.67 0.34
CA PRO A 182 -18.80 -2.43 0.29
C PRO A 182 -19.53 -3.67 -0.28
N LEU A 183 -20.83 -3.74 -0.04
CA LEU A 183 -21.68 -4.80 -0.58
C LEU A 183 -22.96 -4.23 -1.17
N GLY A 184 -23.27 -4.61 -2.42
CA GLY A 184 -24.41 -4.10 -3.16
C GLY A 184 -24.22 -2.72 -3.78
N TRP A 185 -22.96 -2.29 -3.93
CA TRP A 185 -22.62 -1.04 -4.61
C TRP A 185 -22.46 -1.27 -6.10
N GLN A 186 -23.03 -0.37 -6.89
CA GLN A 186 -22.88 -0.31 -8.34
C GLN A 186 -22.17 0.99 -8.70
N PHE A 187 -21.23 0.91 -9.63
CA PHE A 187 -20.46 2.07 -10.08
C PHE A 187 -21.29 2.95 -11.03
N GLU A 188 -22.13 3.79 -10.43
CA GLU A 188 -23.07 4.68 -11.11
C GLU A 188 -22.95 6.12 -10.58
N ASP A 189 -23.44 7.11 -11.32
CA ASP A 189 -23.35 8.52 -10.91
C ASP A 189 -24.01 8.78 -9.55
N SER A 190 -25.10 8.06 -9.26
CA SER A 190 -25.84 8.15 -8.01
C SER A 190 -25.00 7.81 -6.77
N LEU A 191 -23.89 7.07 -6.95
CA LEU A 191 -23.03 6.64 -5.87
C LEU A 191 -22.36 7.82 -5.16
N ARG A 192 -22.19 8.98 -5.81
CA ARG A 192 -21.69 10.21 -5.15
C ARG A 192 -22.56 10.69 -3.99
N HIS A 193 -23.83 10.30 -3.97
CA HIS A 193 -24.77 10.66 -2.90
C HIS A 193 -24.83 9.61 -1.77
N SER A 194 -24.05 8.52 -1.88
CA SER A 194 -23.94 7.46 -0.86
C SER A 194 -23.53 8.04 0.50
N PRO A 195 -24.33 7.82 1.57
CA PRO A 195 -23.92 8.11 2.94
C PRO A 195 -22.54 7.55 3.29
N ALA A 196 -22.25 6.30 2.91
CA ALA A 196 -20.96 5.69 3.22
C ALA A 196 -19.80 6.26 2.41
N LEU A 197 -20.00 6.57 1.13
CA LEU A 197 -18.94 7.18 0.33
C LEU A 197 -18.58 8.57 0.87
N ARG A 198 -19.59 9.39 1.17
CA ARG A 198 -19.42 10.73 1.75
C ARG A 198 -18.79 10.67 3.14
N PHE A 199 -19.16 9.67 3.95
CA PHE A 199 -18.53 9.40 5.23
C PHE A 199 -17.04 9.09 5.06
N VAL A 200 -16.67 8.17 4.16
CA VAL A 200 -15.27 7.81 3.93
C VAL A 200 -14.48 9.01 3.41
N ALA A 201 -15.04 9.75 2.44
CA ALA A 201 -14.43 10.94 1.86
C ALA A 201 -14.15 12.05 2.90
N GLY A 202 -14.93 12.12 3.98
CA GLY A 202 -14.77 13.16 5.00
C GLY A 202 -13.51 13.03 5.88
N PHE A 203 -12.81 11.89 5.84
CA PHE A 203 -11.60 11.70 6.66
C PHE A 203 -10.40 11.11 5.90
N THR A 204 -10.60 10.75 4.62
CA THR A 204 -9.51 10.26 3.79
C THR A 204 -9.02 11.32 2.80
N PRO A 205 -7.70 11.53 2.68
CA PRO A 205 -7.15 12.38 1.64
C PRO A 205 -7.23 11.73 0.25
N ASN A 206 -7.11 10.40 0.16
CA ASN A 206 -7.09 9.68 -1.11
C ASN A 206 -7.95 8.41 -1.07
N LEU A 207 -8.79 8.24 -2.09
CA LEU A 207 -9.75 7.14 -2.19
C LEU A 207 -9.74 6.56 -3.60
N THR A 208 -9.46 5.26 -3.71
CA THR A 208 -9.54 4.51 -4.96
C THR A 208 -10.62 3.44 -4.86
N MET A 209 -11.45 3.37 -5.88
CA MET A 209 -12.53 2.40 -6.01
C MET A 209 -12.12 1.31 -7.00
N SER A 210 -12.17 0.05 -6.58
CA SER A 210 -11.98 -1.11 -7.45
C SER A 210 -13.34 -1.67 -7.86
N VAL A 211 -13.58 -1.73 -9.16
CA VAL A 211 -14.87 -2.08 -9.76
C VAL A 211 -14.69 -3.32 -10.64
N ASP A 212 -15.57 -4.29 -10.53
CA ASP A 212 -15.58 -5.43 -11.45
C ASP A 212 -16.00 -4.98 -12.85
N GLU A 213 -15.18 -5.28 -13.85
CA GLU A 213 -15.40 -4.85 -15.24
C GLU A 213 -16.72 -5.41 -15.83
N ASN A 214 -17.17 -6.58 -15.38
CA ASN A 214 -18.33 -7.25 -15.97
C ASN A 214 -19.63 -6.88 -15.29
N SER A 215 -19.64 -6.83 -13.95
CA SER A 215 -20.85 -6.55 -13.18
C SER A 215 -21.00 -5.07 -12.81
N ASN A 216 -19.96 -4.26 -13.00
CA ASN A 216 -19.90 -2.87 -12.54
C ASN A 216 -20.06 -2.73 -11.00
N GLU A 217 -19.90 -3.83 -10.28
CA GLU A 217 -19.97 -3.89 -8.82
C GLU A 217 -18.71 -3.27 -8.21
N VAL A 218 -18.88 -2.43 -7.19
CA VAL A 218 -17.75 -1.91 -6.41
C VAL A 218 -17.32 -2.97 -5.41
N ILE A 219 -16.07 -3.42 -5.51
CA ILE A 219 -15.53 -4.55 -4.74
C ILE A 219 -14.73 -4.07 -3.53
N LEU A 220 -13.97 -3.00 -3.69
CA LEU A 220 -13.03 -2.51 -2.69
C LEU A 220 -12.89 -1.00 -2.80
N LEU A 221 -13.01 -0.32 -1.66
CA LEU A 221 -12.50 1.02 -1.44
C LEU A 221 -11.10 0.88 -0.84
N ASN A 222 -10.08 1.31 -1.56
CA ASN A 222 -8.73 1.44 -1.04
C ASN A 222 -8.53 2.87 -0.54
N ILE A 223 -8.11 3.00 0.71
CA ILE A 223 -8.06 4.26 1.43
C ILE A 223 -6.62 4.47 1.85
N THR A 224 -6.01 5.55 1.39
CA THR A 224 -4.57 5.81 1.57
C THR A 224 -4.33 7.24 2.02
N GLU A 225 -3.22 7.45 2.74
CA GLU A 225 -2.81 8.81 3.10
C GLU A 225 -2.30 9.58 1.87
N ASN A 226 -1.52 8.90 1.04
CA ASN A 226 -0.89 9.48 -0.14
C ASN A 226 -1.66 9.11 -1.42
N GLU A 227 -1.56 9.96 -2.44
CA GLU A 227 -2.18 9.69 -3.73
C GLU A 227 -1.62 8.40 -4.32
N LEU A 228 -2.52 7.53 -4.79
CA LEU A 228 -2.11 6.26 -5.37
C LEU A 228 -1.23 6.54 -6.58
N THR A 229 0.01 6.10 -6.46
CA THR A 229 1.02 6.32 -7.48
C THR A 229 1.35 4.98 -8.11
N HIS A 230 1.06 4.82 -9.40
CA HIS A 230 1.41 3.59 -10.10
C HIS A 230 2.90 3.61 -10.41
N LYS A 231 3.63 2.75 -9.69
CA LYS A 231 5.05 2.53 -9.92
C LYS A 231 5.25 1.84 -11.27
N LEU A 232 5.79 2.57 -12.23
CA LEU A 232 6.21 2.02 -13.52
C LEU A 232 7.65 1.54 -13.37
N TYR A 233 7.81 0.22 -13.28
CA TYR A 233 9.09 -0.44 -13.35
C TYR A 233 9.48 -0.60 -14.82
N LEU A 234 10.35 0.27 -15.29
CA LEU A 234 10.88 0.15 -16.65
C LEU A 234 11.77 -1.11 -16.71
N GLN A 235 11.29 -2.15 -17.43
CA GLN A 235 12.01 -3.42 -17.60
C GLN A 235 13.40 -3.28 -18.26
N GLY A 236 13.74 -2.11 -18.80
CA GLY A 236 15.04 -1.84 -19.41
C GLY A 236 16.21 -1.62 -18.46
N ALA A 237 16.00 -1.59 -17.13
CA ALA A 237 17.03 -1.13 -16.18
C ALA A 237 17.35 -2.12 -15.05
N GLN A 238 17.23 -3.43 -15.27
CA GLN A 238 17.90 -4.39 -14.39
C GLN A 238 19.30 -4.68 -14.93
N PRO A 239 20.35 -4.01 -14.42
CA PRO A 239 21.71 -4.35 -14.79
C PRO A 239 21.97 -5.81 -14.44
N GLN A 240 22.31 -6.61 -15.44
CA GLN A 240 22.77 -7.98 -15.23
C GLN A 240 24.12 -7.96 -14.45
N PRO A 241 24.44 -9.02 -13.68
CA PRO A 241 25.70 -9.09 -12.93
C PRO A 241 26.92 -8.83 -13.82
N PRO A 242 27.98 -8.16 -13.32
CA PRO A 242 29.20 -7.94 -14.07
C PRO A 242 29.79 -9.24 -14.61
N ARG A 243 30.27 -9.18 -15.85
CA ARG A 243 30.93 -10.30 -16.52
C ARG A 243 32.41 -9.95 -16.71
N ARG A 244 33.33 -10.85 -16.36
CA ARG A 244 34.76 -10.70 -16.65
C ARG A 244 35.14 -11.61 -17.81
N VAL A 245 35.85 -11.06 -18.80
CA VAL A 245 36.47 -11.82 -19.89
C VAL A 245 37.91 -11.34 -20.02
N ASP A 246 38.85 -12.24 -19.76
CA ASP A 246 40.29 -11.94 -19.67
C ASP A 246 40.60 -10.75 -18.74
N HIS A 247 41.10 -9.67 -19.33
CA HIS A 247 41.49 -8.43 -18.68
C HIS A 247 40.40 -7.35 -18.73
N TYR A 248 39.21 -7.67 -19.22
CA TYR A 248 38.10 -6.72 -19.34
C TYR A 248 36.96 -7.07 -18.39
N LEU A 249 36.41 -6.04 -17.74
CA LEU A 249 35.18 -6.11 -16.97
C LEU A 249 34.05 -5.45 -17.75
N TYR A 250 32.96 -6.16 -17.90
CA TYR A 250 31.75 -5.74 -18.59
C TYR A 250 30.69 -5.45 -17.53
N LEU A 251 30.21 -4.21 -17.50
CA LEU A 251 29.16 -3.75 -16.61
C LEU A 251 27.92 -3.47 -17.46
N ASN A 252 26.86 -4.24 -17.25
CA ASN A 252 25.55 -3.86 -17.77
C ASN A 252 25.07 -2.68 -16.92
N VAL A 253 24.81 -1.54 -17.55
CA VAL A 253 24.37 -0.32 -16.85
C VAL A 253 22.90 0.02 -17.15
N GLY A 254 22.16 -0.97 -17.67
CA GLY A 254 20.78 -0.81 -18.11
C GLY A 254 20.69 -0.15 -19.49
N HIS A 255 19.47 -0.02 -19.99
CA HIS A 255 19.15 0.71 -21.23
C HIS A 255 19.95 0.25 -22.46
N ARG A 256 20.28 -1.05 -22.53
CA ARG A 256 21.11 -1.62 -23.60
C ARG A 256 22.48 -0.95 -23.69
N LEU A 257 23.03 -0.54 -22.55
CA LEU A 257 24.36 0.02 -22.47
C LEU A 257 25.29 -0.92 -21.72
N VAL A 258 26.49 -1.08 -22.25
CA VAL A 258 27.55 -1.89 -21.65
C VAL A 258 28.80 -1.04 -21.48
N TYR A 259 29.25 -0.93 -20.24
CA TYR A 259 30.52 -0.31 -19.91
C TYR A 259 31.61 -1.38 -19.91
N VAL A 260 32.64 -1.20 -20.71
CA VAL A 260 33.78 -2.13 -20.81
C VAL A 260 35.00 -1.44 -20.24
N VAL A 261 35.56 -2.02 -19.19
CA VAL A 261 36.69 -1.48 -18.43
C VAL A 261 37.90 -2.39 -18.60
N ASN A 262 39.02 -1.84 -19.07
CA ASN A 262 40.27 -2.56 -19.17
C ASN A 262 41.00 -2.60 -17.82
N LEU A 263 40.94 -3.73 -17.13
CA LEU A 263 41.50 -3.90 -15.79
C LEU A 263 43.05 -3.83 -15.74
N LEU A 264 43.75 -4.03 -16.86
CA LEU A 264 45.23 -3.95 -16.88
C LEU A 264 45.76 -2.54 -16.64
N VAL A 265 45.01 -1.53 -17.10
CA VAL A 265 45.41 -0.13 -17.06
C VAL A 265 44.56 0.70 -16.10
N GLN A 266 43.52 0.09 -15.51
CA GLN A 266 42.58 0.75 -14.61
C GLN A 266 43.16 0.85 -13.18
N PRO A 267 43.47 2.05 -12.66
CA PRO A 267 43.81 2.22 -11.24
C PRO A 267 42.57 2.06 -10.35
N VAL A 268 42.79 1.90 -9.05
CA VAL A 268 41.74 1.95 -8.04
C VAL A 268 40.96 3.26 -8.15
N ILE A 269 39.64 3.15 -8.26
CA ILE A 269 38.75 4.28 -8.52
C ILE A 269 38.28 4.87 -7.18
N THR A 270 38.58 6.14 -6.95
CA THR A 270 38.15 6.88 -5.75
C THR A 270 37.13 7.98 -6.06
N LYS A 271 36.99 8.33 -7.34
CA LYS A 271 36.04 9.31 -7.89
C LYS A 271 35.65 8.88 -9.30
N TRP A 272 34.47 9.30 -9.76
CA TRP A 272 33.92 8.89 -11.05
C TRP A 272 34.85 9.24 -12.24
N GLU A 273 35.61 10.32 -12.17
CA GLU A 273 36.56 10.72 -13.23
C GLU A 273 37.78 9.78 -13.32
N GLY A 274 37.88 8.77 -12.44
CA GLY A 274 39.01 7.85 -12.34
C GLY A 274 39.02 6.66 -13.31
N PHE A 275 38.06 6.54 -14.23
CA PHE A 275 38.06 5.50 -15.26
C PHE A 275 39.08 5.82 -16.37
N ALA A 276 40.18 5.05 -16.43
CA ALA A 276 41.35 5.38 -17.25
C ALA A 276 41.27 4.85 -18.70
N ASP A 277 40.59 3.72 -18.91
CA ASP A 277 40.37 3.11 -20.23
C ASP A 277 39.03 2.34 -20.20
N ALA A 278 37.96 3.13 -20.13
CA ALA A 278 36.61 2.59 -20.15
C ALA A 278 35.82 3.13 -21.33
N LYS A 279 35.12 2.22 -22.01
CA LYS A 279 34.34 2.51 -23.21
C LYS A 279 32.90 2.10 -23.02
N LEU A 280 32.01 2.91 -23.57
CA LEU A 280 30.58 2.67 -23.55
C LEU A 280 30.15 2.09 -24.90
N TYR A 281 29.34 1.05 -24.85
CA TYR A 281 28.80 0.39 -26.04
C TYR A 281 27.29 0.27 -25.97
N SER A 282 26.66 0.28 -27.14
CA SER A 282 25.25 -0.09 -27.31
C SER A 282 25.13 -1.61 -27.50
N LEU A 283 24.25 -2.24 -26.74
CA LEU A 283 23.85 -3.64 -26.85
C LEU A 283 22.74 -3.76 -27.91
N GLY A 284 22.86 -4.69 -28.86
CA GLY A 284 21.87 -4.91 -29.93
C GLY A 284 20.46 -5.25 -29.41
N GLU A 285 19.42 -5.08 -30.23
CA GLU A 285 18.01 -5.33 -29.84
C GLU A 285 17.78 -6.79 -29.46
N ASP A 286 18.47 -7.67 -30.16
CA ASP A 286 18.37 -9.13 -30.01
C ASP A 286 19.63 -9.74 -29.39
N THR A 287 20.48 -8.94 -28.74
CA THR A 287 21.75 -9.39 -28.15
C THR A 287 21.61 -9.50 -26.64
N ASP A 288 21.79 -10.70 -26.09
CA ASP A 288 21.89 -10.87 -24.64
C ASP A 288 23.23 -10.30 -24.15
N PHE A 289 23.24 -9.71 -22.96
CA PHE A 289 24.46 -9.21 -22.33
C PHE A 289 25.48 -10.34 -22.09
N ALA A 290 25.01 -11.56 -21.82
CA ALA A 290 25.86 -12.74 -21.69
C ALA A 290 26.68 -13.06 -22.95
N ASP A 291 26.19 -12.62 -24.13
CA ASP A 291 26.80 -12.86 -25.45
C ASP A 291 27.42 -11.58 -26.05
N PHE A 292 27.46 -10.48 -25.30
CA PHE A 292 27.97 -9.20 -25.78
C PHE A 292 29.44 -9.29 -26.23
N ASP A 293 29.74 -8.77 -27.42
CA ASP A 293 31.09 -8.65 -27.99
C ASP A 293 31.39 -7.20 -28.40
N PRO A 294 32.38 -6.53 -27.78
CA PRO A 294 32.75 -5.16 -28.11
C PRO A 294 33.38 -5.02 -29.51
N GLY A 295 33.82 -6.13 -30.13
CA GLY A 295 34.33 -6.14 -31.51
C GLY A 295 33.26 -5.94 -32.57
N THR A 296 31.99 -6.24 -32.25
CA THR A 296 30.84 -6.09 -33.15
C THR A 296 29.85 -5.02 -32.71
N ALA A 297 29.95 -4.54 -31.48
CA ALA A 297 29.04 -3.55 -30.91
C ALA A 297 29.42 -2.11 -31.31
N GLU A 298 28.40 -1.24 -31.39
CA GLU A 298 28.60 0.18 -31.61
C GLU A 298 29.21 0.84 -30.36
N CYS A 299 30.42 1.39 -30.50
CA CYS A 299 31.06 2.19 -29.46
C CYS A 299 30.47 3.61 -29.49
N LEU A 300 29.98 4.08 -28.36
CA LEU A 300 29.40 5.41 -28.21
C LEU A 300 30.50 6.40 -27.79
N GLU A 301 30.69 7.48 -28.55
CA GLU A 301 31.64 8.54 -28.22
C GLU A 301 31.02 9.57 -27.27
N GLY A 302 31.64 9.78 -26.10
CA GLY A 302 31.25 10.79 -25.11
C GLY A 302 31.10 10.24 -23.69
N THR A 303 31.82 10.83 -22.74
CA THR A 303 31.76 10.48 -21.31
C THR A 303 30.74 11.35 -20.59
N SER A 304 29.45 11.16 -20.85
CA SER A 304 28.41 11.77 -20.01
C SER A 304 27.12 10.99 -20.13
N LEU A 305 26.99 9.98 -19.27
CA LEU A 305 25.72 9.34 -18.96
C LEU A 305 25.20 9.93 -17.66
N PHE A 306 23.89 10.20 -17.62
CA PHE A 306 23.16 10.62 -16.43
C PHE A 306 22.95 9.39 -15.53
N PHE A 307 24.00 8.97 -14.83
CA PHE A 307 23.87 8.01 -13.75
C PHE A 307 23.61 8.76 -12.45
N ASP A 308 22.71 8.23 -11.63
CA ASP A 308 22.60 8.65 -10.25
C ASP A 308 23.86 8.28 -9.45
N GLU A 309 24.12 8.98 -8.35
CA GLU A 309 25.33 8.78 -7.52
C GLU A 309 25.47 7.34 -7.00
N ASP A 310 24.36 6.65 -6.71
CA ASP A 310 24.38 5.26 -6.22
C ASP A 310 24.84 4.28 -7.31
N THR A 311 24.40 4.49 -8.56
CA THR A 311 24.84 3.69 -9.72
C THR A 311 26.32 3.89 -10.01
N LEU A 312 26.81 5.14 -9.95
CA LEU A 312 28.23 5.45 -10.09
C LEU A 312 29.07 4.77 -9.02
N GLN A 313 28.67 4.87 -7.75
CA GLN A 313 29.40 4.26 -6.64
C GLN A 313 29.45 2.73 -6.77
N ARG A 314 28.33 2.09 -7.18
CA ARG A 314 28.30 0.63 -7.39
C ARG A 314 29.24 0.19 -8.50
N MET A 315 29.28 0.91 -9.63
CA MET A 315 30.22 0.61 -10.71
C MET A 315 31.67 0.72 -10.25
N MET A 316 31.99 1.76 -9.47
CA MET A 316 33.32 1.94 -8.89
C MET A 316 33.69 0.79 -7.93
N ASP A 317 32.75 0.36 -7.09
CA ASP A 317 32.96 -0.75 -6.15
C ASP A 317 33.19 -2.08 -6.86
N GLU A 318 32.41 -2.40 -7.91
CA GLU A 318 32.57 -3.61 -8.72
C GLU A 318 33.92 -3.66 -9.43
N VAL A 319 34.36 -2.53 -10.02
CA VAL A 319 35.68 -2.45 -10.66
C VAL A 319 36.80 -2.61 -9.62
N ASN A 320 36.71 -1.92 -8.49
CA ASN A 320 37.68 -2.03 -7.40
C ASN A 320 37.73 -3.44 -6.81
N GLN A 321 36.59 -4.13 -6.75
CA GLN A 321 36.52 -5.52 -6.34
C GLN A 321 37.22 -6.41 -7.37
N ALA A 322 36.93 -6.24 -8.67
CA ALA A 322 37.55 -7.01 -9.75
C ALA A 322 39.07 -6.83 -9.82
N LEU A 323 39.58 -5.63 -9.52
CA LEU A 323 41.02 -5.33 -9.43
C LEU A 323 41.72 -6.08 -8.28
N LYS A 324 41.02 -6.40 -7.19
CA LYS A 324 41.60 -7.15 -6.04
C LYS A 324 41.78 -8.64 -6.33
N PHE A 325 41.01 -9.18 -7.27
CA PHE A 325 41.01 -10.60 -7.63
C PHE A 325 41.62 -10.86 -9.01
N GLY A 326 42.27 -9.85 -9.61
CA GLY A 326 42.73 -9.85 -10.99
C GLY A 326 44.21 -10.04 -11.20
#